data_AF-A0A969JS91-F1
#
_entry.id   AF-A0A969JS91-F1
#
_cell.length_a   1.000
_cell.length_b   1.000
_cell.length_c   1.000
_cell.angle_alpha   90.00
_cell.angle_beta   90.00
_cell.angle_gamma   90.00
#
_symmetry.space_group_name_H-M   'P 1'
#
loop_
_entity.id
_entity.type
_entity.pdbx_description
1 polymer ?
#
loop_
_entity_poly.entity_id
_entity_poly.type
_entity_poly.pdbx_seq_one_letter_code
_entity_poly.pdbx_strand_id
1 'polypeptide(L)'
;MDEAQADLDTARLRQDDLKAEIASSERRIREFREEIKTLETRAQLLQNPARQDELSSDQRAEQVQLTRQTLTEQRAGLEQEIAQLQNLQQKLKLAAQRLTLAERWSAGVANEYNRQLALSFEQDQKSTEARLQQQLQDHKEQADVLKQRLEAQGGSLSDFHRLRLKSELLAAEEQVKLAQLDINLFEIENTLGQLEILAEDPVVSSENLQEGLEQLRKLRGELEKHHASLNSKQDWAEQQQQIVREHRQGLTGSNRRQLDEEIELLTQFSAELNTRQERVSAQLARLQIVQNHLVERYQQTQSEALLTREQLPGTAAAWRQLLTDLTSAPRVLFYQTKLSLESAYQAIAADTNLWRWAGFLVLGPGLIMLLAILRRGLGQALIRLEAQAEASYARQLIRGSAELLQKNYAAVSVVITLLLAVWIFQVPQPGQGIITTVALLGIGIKLAIDLADWLLVSL
;
A
#
# COMPACT_ATOMS: atom_id res chain seq x y z
N MET A 1 -19.06 18.24 -0.18
CA MET A 1 -17.69 17.78 0.13
C MET A 1 -16.70 18.87 -0.24
N ASP A 2 -16.69 19.32 -1.49
CA ASP A 2 -15.73 20.30 -2.03
C ASP A 2 -15.66 21.62 -1.25
N GLU A 3 -16.80 22.18 -0.86
CA GLU A 3 -16.85 23.44 -0.07
C GLU A 3 -16.22 23.27 1.33
N ALA A 4 -16.46 22.12 1.99
CA ALA A 4 -15.91 21.84 3.31
C ALA A 4 -14.39 21.53 3.27
N GLN A 5 -13.91 20.92 2.18
CA GLN A 5 -12.47 20.72 1.95
C GLN A 5 -11.78 22.05 1.62
N ALA A 6 -12.38 22.88 0.77
CA ALA A 6 -11.85 24.20 0.43
C ALA A 6 -11.74 25.12 1.66
N ASP A 7 -12.72 25.07 2.57
CA ASP A 7 -12.70 25.82 3.83
C ASP A 7 -11.58 25.35 4.77
N LEU A 8 -11.35 24.04 4.85
CA LEU A 8 -10.28 23.44 5.64
C LEU A 8 -8.90 23.80 5.09
N ASP A 9 -8.71 23.72 3.78
CA ASP A 9 -7.45 24.10 3.12
C ASP A 9 -7.17 25.60 3.27
N THR A 10 -8.20 26.43 3.11
CA THR A 10 -8.10 27.88 3.35
C THR A 10 -7.71 28.19 4.80
N ALA A 11 -8.28 27.46 5.77
CA ALA A 11 -7.94 27.63 7.18
C ALA A 11 -6.50 27.19 7.50
N ARG A 12 -6.01 26.11 6.88
CA ARG A 12 -4.62 25.64 7.00
C ARG A 12 -3.63 26.64 6.43
N LEU A 13 -3.84 27.06 5.18
CA LEU A 13 -3.00 28.05 4.51
C LEU A 13 -2.88 29.33 5.34
N ARG A 14 -4.01 29.83 5.85
CA ARG A 14 -4.03 31.04 6.68
C ARG A 14 -3.28 30.87 8.00
N GLN A 15 -3.24 29.68 8.58
CA GLN A 15 -2.45 29.39 9.78
C GLN A 15 -0.95 29.40 9.46
N ASP A 16 -0.57 28.80 8.34
CA ASP A 16 0.84 28.70 7.93
C ASP A 16 1.40 30.05 7.50
N ASP A 17 0.61 30.87 6.80
CA ASP A 17 0.95 32.26 6.49
C ASP A 17 1.22 33.07 7.76
N LEU A 18 0.33 32.96 8.77
CA LEU A 18 0.51 33.65 10.06
C LEU A 18 1.75 33.17 10.82
N LYS A 19 2.08 31.87 10.78
CA LYS A 19 3.33 31.36 11.37
C LYS A 19 4.57 31.93 10.66
N ALA A 20 4.52 32.04 9.33
CA ALA A 20 5.61 32.62 8.55
C ALA A 20 5.79 34.12 8.84
N GLU A 21 4.70 34.87 8.94
CA GLU A 21 4.71 36.28 9.33
C GLU A 21 5.27 36.50 10.74
N ILE A 22 4.88 35.65 11.71
CA ILE A 22 5.42 35.67 13.08
C ILE A 22 6.93 35.43 13.05
N ALA A 23 7.40 34.39 12.36
CA ALA A 23 8.82 34.08 12.28
C ALA A 23 9.63 35.23 11.63
N SER A 24 9.04 35.93 10.66
CA SER A 24 9.62 37.12 10.02
C SER A 24 9.68 38.32 10.97
N SER A 25 8.61 38.58 11.72
CA SER A 25 8.56 39.64 12.73
C SER A 25 9.56 39.41 13.87
N GLU A 26 9.68 38.17 14.34
CA GLU A 26 10.69 37.80 15.35
C GLU A 26 12.13 38.00 14.87
N ARG A 27 12.41 37.79 13.57
CA ARG A 27 13.73 38.10 12.98
C ARG A 27 13.99 39.60 12.99
N ARG A 28 13.03 40.41 12.55
CA ARG A 28 13.13 41.88 12.56
C ARG A 28 13.33 42.45 13.97
N ILE A 29 12.63 41.91 14.96
CA ILE A 29 12.84 42.28 16.39
C ILE A 29 14.28 41.99 16.83
N ARG A 30 14.87 40.86 16.41
CA ARG A 30 16.28 40.55 16.72
C ARG A 30 17.24 41.53 16.04
N GLU A 31 17.00 41.84 14.77
CA GLU A 31 17.78 42.82 14.00
C GLU A 31 17.74 44.20 14.67
N PHE A 32 16.54 44.71 15.00
CA PHE A 32 16.39 45.97 15.73
C PHE A 32 17.15 45.99 17.07
N ARG A 33 17.11 44.89 17.84
CA ARG A 33 17.83 44.81 19.12
C ARG A 33 19.35 44.86 18.94
N GLU A 34 19.88 44.16 17.94
CA GLU A 34 21.31 44.21 17.64
C GLU A 34 21.71 45.60 17.14
N GLU A 35 20.95 46.21 16.23
CA GLU A 35 21.20 47.57 15.74
C GLU A 35 21.21 48.60 16.88
N ILE A 36 20.20 48.58 17.76
CA ILE A 36 20.14 49.44 18.94
C ILE A 36 21.38 49.25 19.81
N LYS A 37 21.80 48.00 20.08
CA LYS A 37 23.00 47.71 20.88
C LYS A 37 24.28 48.24 20.22
N THR A 38 24.42 48.13 18.89
CA THR A 38 25.57 48.69 18.17
C THR A 38 25.58 50.22 18.22
N LEU A 39 24.43 50.87 18.06
CA LEU A 39 24.27 52.32 18.14
C LEU A 39 24.52 52.84 19.57
N GLU A 40 24.07 52.12 20.60
CA GLU A 40 24.37 52.42 22.01
C GLU A 40 25.87 52.35 22.28
N THR A 41 26.54 51.31 21.78
CA THR A 41 28.00 51.16 21.91
C THR A 41 28.73 52.28 21.19
N ARG A 42 28.29 52.65 19.97
CA ARG A 42 28.84 53.79 19.22
C ARG A 42 28.62 55.13 19.95
N ALA A 43 27.44 55.34 20.52
CA ALA A 43 27.14 56.54 21.30
C ALA A 43 28.00 56.65 22.56
N GLN A 44 28.29 55.53 23.23
CA GLN A 44 29.20 55.48 24.39
C GLN A 44 30.66 55.76 23.98
N LEU A 45 31.11 55.21 22.85
CA LEU A 45 32.46 55.46 22.32
C LEU A 45 32.67 56.93 21.93
N LEU A 46 31.65 57.57 21.32
CA LEU A 46 31.68 58.99 20.95
C LEU A 46 31.65 59.94 22.17
N GLN A 47 31.17 59.48 23.32
CA GLN A 47 31.17 60.25 24.57
C GLN A 47 32.45 60.07 25.40
N ASN A 48 33.34 59.13 25.06
CA ASN A 48 34.54 58.84 25.84
C ASN A 48 35.63 59.90 25.60
N PRO A 49 36.09 60.63 26.65
CA PRO A 49 37.07 61.71 26.52
C PRO A 49 38.49 61.25 26.16
N ALA A 50 38.79 59.94 26.16
CA ALA A 50 40.13 59.41 25.89
C ALA A 50 40.52 59.35 24.39
N ARG A 51 39.61 59.67 23.46
CA ARG A 51 39.85 59.68 21.99
C ARG A 51 39.83 61.11 21.43
N GLN A 52 40.70 61.97 21.95
CA GLN A 52 40.72 63.40 21.60
C GLN A 52 41.30 63.73 20.20
N ASP A 53 41.91 62.76 19.49
CA ASP A 53 42.84 63.09 18.41
C ASP A 53 42.29 63.08 16.96
N GLU A 54 41.02 62.71 16.69
CA GLU A 54 40.55 62.49 15.30
C GLU A 54 39.38 63.37 14.80
N LEU A 55 38.65 64.09 15.67
CA LEU A 55 37.43 64.85 15.29
C LEU A 55 37.37 66.21 16.00
N SER A 56 36.94 67.27 15.28
CA SER A 56 36.69 68.57 15.89
C SER A 56 35.48 68.52 16.84
N SER A 57 35.45 69.41 17.85
CA SER A 57 34.40 69.43 18.89
C SER A 57 32.98 69.53 18.31
N ASP A 58 32.80 70.32 17.25
CA ASP A 58 31.50 70.54 16.61
C ASP A 58 31.03 69.31 15.81
N GLN A 59 31.94 68.65 15.09
CA GLN A 59 31.63 67.43 14.34
C GLN A 59 31.25 66.25 15.25
N ARG A 60 31.85 66.17 16.44
CA ARG A 60 31.51 65.15 17.44
C ARG A 60 30.10 65.37 18.01
N ALA A 61 29.75 66.62 18.30
CA ALA A 61 28.42 66.97 18.80
C ALA A 61 27.32 66.60 17.78
N GLU A 62 27.56 66.88 16.49
CA GLU A 62 26.66 66.52 15.40
C GLU A 62 26.50 65.00 15.24
N GLN A 63 27.60 64.23 15.25
CA GLN A 63 27.54 62.77 15.17
C GLN A 63 26.85 62.12 16.37
N VAL A 64 27.01 62.68 17.57
CA VAL A 64 26.29 62.21 18.78
C VAL A 64 24.79 62.50 18.64
N GLN A 65 24.41 63.67 18.12
CA GLN A 65 23.02 64.03 17.91
C GLN A 65 22.35 63.12 16.87
N LEU A 66 23.00 62.88 15.72
CA LEU A 66 22.52 61.94 14.70
C LEU A 66 22.36 60.52 15.26
N THR A 67 23.37 60.03 15.99
CA THR A 67 23.31 58.69 16.61
C THR A 67 22.14 58.58 17.60
N ARG A 68 21.88 59.63 18.38
CA ARG A 68 20.73 59.67 19.32
C ARG A 68 19.39 59.71 18.60
N GLN A 69 19.27 60.45 17.50
CA GLN A 69 18.06 60.48 16.68
C GLN A 69 17.77 59.10 16.09
N THR A 70 18.75 58.47 15.42
CA THR A 70 18.60 57.11 14.87
C THR A 70 18.26 56.09 15.95
N LEU A 71 18.84 56.19 17.14
CA LEU A 71 18.54 55.30 18.26
C LEU A 71 17.09 55.46 18.76
N THR A 72 16.56 56.69 18.73
CA THR A 72 15.16 56.95 19.10
C THR A 72 14.20 56.38 18.05
N GLU A 73 14.52 56.55 16.77
CA GLU A 73 13.76 55.96 15.66
C GLU A 73 13.75 54.44 15.72
N GLN A 74 14.91 53.81 15.95
CA GLN A 74 15.03 52.36 16.04
C GLN A 74 14.30 51.77 17.25
N ARG A 75 14.28 52.49 18.39
CA ARG A 75 13.47 52.09 19.56
C ARG A 75 11.98 52.17 19.29
N ALA A 76 11.51 53.22 18.61
CA ALA A 76 10.11 53.34 18.20
C ALA A 76 9.72 52.23 17.21
N GLY A 77 10.60 51.92 16.24
CA GLY A 77 10.43 50.80 15.31
C GLY A 77 10.32 49.44 16.02
N LEU A 78 11.19 49.19 17.01
CA LEU A 78 11.14 47.98 17.83
C LEU A 78 9.82 47.86 18.60
N GLU A 79 9.33 48.94 19.23
CA GLU A 79 8.05 48.94 19.95
C GLU A 79 6.87 48.63 19.02
N GLN A 80 6.86 49.23 17.82
CA GLN A 80 5.85 48.95 16.80
C GLN A 80 5.88 47.48 16.36
N GLU A 81 7.06 46.92 16.10
CA GLU A 81 7.21 45.53 15.67
C GLU A 81 6.80 44.55 16.79
N ILE A 82 7.09 44.86 18.06
CA ILE A 82 6.61 44.06 19.21
C ILE A 82 5.08 44.08 19.29
N ALA A 83 4.44 45.24 19.10
CA ALA A 83 2.98 45.34 19.08
C ALA A 83 2.38 44.56 17.88
N GLN A 84 3.03 44.60 16.72
CA GLN A 84 2.64 43.82 15.55
C GLN A 84 2.76 42.31 15.82
N LEU A 85 3.84 41.85 16.43
CA LEU A 85 4.02 40.45 16.82
C LEU A 85 2.89 39.97 17.75
N GLN A 86 2.52 40.77 18.75
CA GLN A 86 1.40 40.45 19.65
C GLN A 86 0.06 40.32 18.89
N ASN A 87 -0.19 41.20 17.93
CA ASN A 87 -1.37 41.13 17.06
C ASN A 87 -1.38 39.85 16.21
N LEU A 88 -0.23 39.50 15.61
CA LEU A 88 -0.08 38.26 14.83
C LEU A 88 -0.31 37.01 15.69
N GLN A 89 0.22 36.98 16.92
CA GLN A 89 -0.01 35.89 17.86
C GLN A 89 -1.50 35.73 18.24
N GLN A 90 -2.23 36.83 18.41
CA GLN A 90 -3.68 36.78 18.63
C GLN A 90 -4.43 36.25 17.41
N LYS A 91 -4.07 36.70 16.21
CA LYS A 91 -4.63 36.19 14.95
C LYS A 91 -4.36 34.70 14.77
N LEU A 92 -3.17 34.21 15.14
CA LEU A 92 -2.82 32.79 15.08
C LEU A 92 -3.71 31.94 16.00
N LYS A 93 -3.99 32.42 17.22
CA LYS A 93 -4.91 31.73 18.15
C LYS A 93 -6.32 31.60 17.56
N LEU A 94 -6.84 32.67 16.97
CA LEU A 94 -8.14 32.65 16.30
C LEU A 94 -8.13 31.73 15.07
N ALA A 95 -7.06 31.74 14.27
CA ALA A 95 -6.90 30.85 13.13
C ALA A 95 -6.88 29.37 13.56
N ALA A 96 -6.20 29.04 14.66
CA ALA A 96 -6.21 27.68 15.21
C ALA A 96 -7.62 27.23 15.62
N GLN A 97 -8.41 28.10 16.26
CA GLN A 97 -9.81 27.79 16.60
C GLN A 97 -10.67 27.56 15.35
N ARG A 98 -10.50 28.40 14.32
CA ARG A 98 -11.20 28.24 13.04
C ARG A 98 -10.83 26.95 12.33
N LEU A 99 -9.55 26.57 12.36
CA LEU A 99 -9.08 25.30 11.79
C LEU A 99 -9.76 24.12 12.48
N THR A 100 -9.78 24.08 13.81
CA THR A 100 -10.46 23.00 14.55
C THR A 100 -11.95 22.93 14.25
N LEU A 101 -12.61 24.09 14.04
CA LEU A 101 -14.02 24.12 13.65
C LEU A 101 -14.22 23.60 12.22
N ALA A 102 -13.35 23.98 11.28
CA ALA A 102 -13.35 23.51 9.91
C ALA A 102 -13.10 21.99 9.84
N GLU A 103 -12.18 21.45 10.63
CA GLU A 103 -11.91 20.01 10.76
C GLU A 103 -13.14 19.24 11.26
N ARG A 104 -13.82 19.76 12.29
CA ARG A 104 -15.06 19.13 12.80
C ARG A 104 -16.18 19.18 11.78
N TRP A 105 -16.32 20.30 11.09
CA TRP A 105 -17.31 20.47 10.04
C TRP A 105 -17.06 19.52 8.87
N SER A 106 -15.84 19.47 8.34
CA SER A 106 -15.48 18.58 7.23
C SER A 106 -15.69 17.12 7.60
N ALA A 107 -15.30 16.72 8.82
CA ALA A 107 -15.54 15.37 9.33
C ALA A 107 -17.04 15.06 9.46
N GLY A 108 -17.84 16.02 9.95
CA GLY A 108 -19.29 15.87 10.07
C GLY A 108 -19.99 15.70 8.72
N VAL A 109 -19.63 16.54 7.73
CA VAL A 109 -20.17 16.44 6.36
C VAL A 109 -19.76 15.12 5.70
N ALA A 110 -18.49 14.71 5.87
CA ALA A 110 -18.01 13.45 5.32
C ALA A 110 -18.75 12.24 5.91
N ASN A 111 -18.92 12.22 7.23
CA ASN A 111 -19.65 11.15 7.91
C ASN A 111 -21.12 11.10 7.48
N GLU A 112 -21.80 12.24 7.34
CA GLU A 112 -23.21 12.25 6.92
C GLU A 112 -23.37 11.83 5.46
N TYR A 113 -22.48 12.28 4.57
CA TYR A 113 -22.46 11.84 3.17
C TYR A 113 -22.23 10.34 3.06
N ASN A 114 -21.21 9.82 3.74
CA ASN A 114 -20.91 8.38 3.76
C ASN A 114 -22.07 7.58 4.35
N ARG A 115 -22.74 8.10 5.38
CA ARG A 115 -23.92 7.47 5.97
C ARG A 115 -25.10 7.41 5.00
N GLN A 116 -25.40 8.52 4.32
CA GLN A 116 -26.49 8.55 3.34
C GLN A 116 -26.21 7.63 2.17
N LEU A 117 -24.97 7.64 1.68
CA LEU A 117 -24.50 6.76 0.61
C LEU A 117 -24.62 5.29 1.01
N ALA A 118 -24.19 4.93 2.22
CA ALA A 118 -24.33 3.57 2.76
C ALA A 118 -25.80 3.14 2.86
N LEU A 119 -26.69 4.02 3.32
CA LEU A 119 -28.13 3.73 3.42
C LEU A 119 -28.78 3.53 2.04
N SER A 120 -28.44 4.36 1.06
CA SER A 120 -28.96 4.18 -0.31
C SER A 120 -28.44 2.88 -0.93
N PHE A 121 -27.16 2.57 -0.75
CA PHE A 121 -26.59 1.30 -1.23
C PHE A 121 -27.27 0.10 -0.57
N GLU A 122 -27.48 0.12 0.75
CA GLU A 122 -28.13 -0.98 1.46
C GLU A 122 -29.58 -1.20 1.00
N GLN A 123 -30.33 -0.11 0.77
CA GLN A 123 -31.72 -0.20 0.33
C GLN A 123 -31.82 -0.72 -1.12
N ASP A 124 -31.01 -0.18 -2.03
CA ASP A 124 -30.95 -0.65 -3.42
C ASP A 124 -30.50 -2.10 -3.50
N GLN A 125 -29.56 -2.50 -2.63
CA GLN A 125 -29.08 -3.87 -2.55
C GLN A 125 -30.19 -4.85 -2.15
N LYS A 126 -30.89 -4.59 -1.04
CA LYS A 126 -31.97 -5.45 -0.57
C LYS A 126 -33.09 -5.59 -1.60
N SER A 127 -33.43 -4.50 -2.29
CA SER A 127 -34.46 -4.52 -3.32
C SER A 127 -34.07 -5.39 -4.51
N THR A 128 -32.80 -5.31 -4.94
CA THR A 128 -32.27 -6.10 -6.06
C THR A 128 -32.14 -7.57 -5.67
N GLU A 129 -31.62 -7.85 -4.47
CA GLU A 129 -31.51 -9.20 -3.94
C GLU A 129 -32.89 -9.89 -3.87
N ALA A 130 -33.90 -9.21 -3.31
CA ALA A 130 -35.26 -9.73 -3.24
C ALA A 130 -35.85 -10.04 -4.62
N ARG A 131 -35.58 -9.18 -5.61
CA ARG A 131 -36.02 -9.41 -6.99
C ARG A 131 -35.35 -10.63 -7.61
N LEU A 132 -34.04 -10.80 -7.43
CA LEU A 132 -33.30 -11.96 -7.95
C LEU A 132 -33.73 -13.26 -7.26
N GLN A 133 -33.96 -13.22 -5.94
CA GLN A 133 -34.49 -14.38 -5.18
C GLN A 133 -35.89 -14.76 -5.65
N GLN A 134 -36.77 -13.79 -5.91
CA GLN A 134 -38.10 -14.04 -6.45
C GLN A 134 -38.01 -14.69 -7.84
N GLN A 135 -37.16 -14.18 -8.73
CA GLN A 135 -36.96 -14.76 -10.06
C GLN A 135 -36.45 -16.20 -9.99
N LEU A 136 -35.50 -16.49 -9.09
CA LEU A 136 -35.02 -17.85 -8.85
C LEU A 136 -36.17 -18.77 -8.40
N GLN A 137 -37.03 -18.29 -7.50
CA GLN A 137 -38.17 -19.06 -7.01
C GLN A 137 -39.18 -19.33 -8.11
N ASP A 138 -39.52 -18.33 -8.93
CA ASP A 138 -40.43 -18.48 -10.06
C ASP A 138 -39.93 -19.53 -11.06
N HIS A 139 -38.63 -19.52 -11.39
CA HIS A 139 -38.03 -20.51 -12.29
C HIS A 139 -37.99 -21.92 -11.68
N LYS A 140 -37.75 -22.05 -10.36
CA LYS A 140 -37.80 -23.35 -9.65
C LYS A 140 -39.21 -23.93 -9.68
N GLU A 141 -40.22 -23.10 -9.41
CA GLU A 141 -41.62 -23.51 -9.45
C GLU A 141 -42.03 -23.98 -10.85
N GLN A 142 -41.61 -23.26 -11.89
CA GLN A 142 -41.84 -23.68 -13.29
C GLN A 142 -41.20 -25.04 -13.59
N ALA A 143 -39.94 -25.24 -13.18
CA ALA A 143 -39.24 -26.52 -13.36
C ALA A 143 -39.94 -27.66 -12.61
N ASP A 144 -40.38 -27.42 -11.36
CA ASP A 144 -41.09 -28.40 -10.55
C ASP A 144 -42.45 -28.77 -11.15
N VAL A 145 -43.20 -27.81 -11.69
CA VAL A 145 -44.46 -28.07 -12.39
C VAL A 145 -44.24 -28.94 -13.63
N LEU A 146 -43.21 -28.65 -14.43
CA LEU A 146 -42.86 -29.45 -15.61
C LEU A 146 -42.44 -30.87 -15.22
N LYS A 147 -41.66 -31.01 -14.14
CA LYS A 147 -41.22 -32.29 -13.59
C LYS A 147 -42.41 -33.13 -13.11
N GLN A 148 -43.31 -32.54 -12.31
CA GLN A 148 -44.52 -33.22 -11.85
C GLN A 148 -45.41 -33.66 -13.03
N ARG A 149 -45.51 -32.83 -14.07
CA ARG A 149 -46.26 -33.19 -15.29
C ARG A 149 -45.62 -34.35 -16.03
N LEU A 150 -44.29 -34.39 -16.12
CA LEU A 150 -43.55 -35.49 -16.73
C LEU A 150 -43.74 -36.80 -15.93
N GLU A 151 -43.71 -36.72 -14.60
CA GLU A 151 -43.91 -37.88 -13.73
C GLU A 151 -45.35 -38.41 -13.78
N ALA A 152 -46.35 -37.52 -13.76
CA ALA A 152 -47.77 -37.91 -13.72
C ALA A 152 -48.33 -38.34 -15.09
N GLN A 153 -47.94 -37.67 -16.18
CA GLN A 153 -48.51 -37.89 -17.52
C GLN A 153 -47.53 -38.52 -18.50
N GLY A 154 -46.26 -38.69 -18.12
CA GLY A 154 -45.20 -39.19 -19.02
C GLY A 154 -45.52 -40.54 -19.66
N GLY A 155 -46.17 -41.44 -18.92
CA GLY A 155 -46.56 -42.76 -19.44
C GLY A 155 -47.69 -42.74 -20.48
N SER A 156 -48.60 -41.76 -20.40
CA SER A 156 -49.77 -41.64 -21.29
C SER A 156 -49.54 -40.73 -22.51
N LEU A 157 -48.45 -39.94 -22.50
CA LEU A 157 -48.10 -39.05 -23.59
C LEU A 157 -47.45 -39.82 -24.75
N SER A 158 -47.67 -39.36 -25.98
CA SER A 158 -46.90 -39.83 -27.15
C SER A 158 -45.41 -39.59 -26.94
N ASP A 159 -44.56 -40.43 -27.53
CA ASP A 159 -43.09 -40.32 -27.38
C ASP A 159 -42.58 -38.91 -27.74
N PHE A 160 -43.19 -38.29 -28.75
CA PHE A 160 -42.90 -36.92 -29.16
C PHE A 160 -43.25 -35.89 -28.06
N HIS A 161 -44.45 -35.94 -27.49
CA HIS A 161 -44.83 -35.02 -26.42
C HIS A 161 -43.99 -35.23 -25.15
N ARG A 162 -43.59 -36.47 -24.88
CA ARG A 162 -42.67 -36.79 -23.78
C ARG A 162 -41.28 -36.17 -24.02
N LEU A 163 -40.74 -36.27 -25.23
CA LEU A 163 -39.46 -35.66 -25.60
C LEU A 163 -39.48 -34.13 -25.47
N ARG A 164 -40.53 -33.48 -25.97
CA ARG A 164 -40.72 -32.03 -25.83
C ARG A 164 -40.82 -31.59 -24.37
N LEU A 165 -41.58 -32.31 -23.53
CA LEU A 165 -41.70 -31.96 -22.12
C LEU A 165 -40.35 -32.12 -21.39
N LYS A 166 -39.51 -33.08 -21.79
CA LYS A 166 -38.14 -33.21 -21.27
C LYS A 166 -37.25 -32.04 -21.68
N SER A 167 -37.33 -31.56 -22.92
CA SER A 167 -36.53 -30.41 -23.35
C SER A 167 -36.98 -29.12 -22.66
N GLU A 168 -38.29 -28.92 -22.48
CA GLU A 168 -38.83 -27.80 -21.70
C GLU A 168 -38.36 -27.86 -20.24
N LEU A 169 -38.34 -29.04 -19.62
CA LEU A 169 -37.80 -29.22 -18.27
C LEU A 169 -36.31 -28.88 -18.19
N LEU A 170 -35.49 -29.39 -19.11
CA LEU A 170 -34.05 -29.10 -19.15
C LEU A 170 -33.77 -27.59 -19.33
N ALA A 171 -34.56 -26.92 -20.18
CA ALA A 171 -34.47 -25.46 -20.34
C ALA A 171 -34.82 -24.72 -19.06
N ALA A 172 -35.89 -25.12 -18.35
CA ALA A 172 -36.28 -24.54 -17.07
C ALA A 172 -35.20 -24.76 -15.98
N GLU A 173 -34.63 -25.96 -15.90
CA GLU A 173 -33.51 -26.26 -14.98
C GLU A 173 -32.27 -25.43 -15.28
N GLU A 174 -32.01 -25.11 -16.55
CA GLU A 174 -30.92 -24.24 -16.94
C GLU A 174 -31.19 -22.78 -16.56
N GLN A 175 -32.42 -22.30 -16.72
CA GLN A 175 -32.83 -20.98 -16.23
C GLN A 175 -32.66 -20.84 -14.72
N VAL A 176 -32.94 -21.89 -13.94
CA VAL A 176 -32.66 -21.91 -12.49
C VAL A 176 -31.17 -21.71 -12.20
N LYS A 177 -30.28 -22.36 -12.96
CA LYS A 177 -28.82 -22.20 -12.80
C LYS A 177 -28.37 -20.80 -13.19
N LEU A 178 -28.94 -20.22 -14.24
CA LEU A 178 -28.65 -18.85 -14.67
C LEU A 178 -29.15 -17.81 -13.66
N ALA A 179 -30.34 -17.99 -13.10
CA ALA A 179 -30.85 -17.13 -12.03
C ALA A 179 -29.98 -17.21 -10.77
N GLN A 180 -29.49 -18.41 -10.42
CA GLN A 180 -28.53 -18.55 -9.32
C GLN A 180 -27.20 -17.84 -9.60
N LEU A 181 -26.73 -17.90 -10.85
CA LEU A 181 -25.55 -17.15 -11.27
C LEU A 181 -25.77 -15.64 -11.11
N ASP A 182 -26.95 -15.12 -11.46
CA ASP A 182 -27.25 -13.68 -11.32
C ASP A 182 -27.21 -13.23 -9.86
N ILE A 183 -27.66 -14.06 -8.90
CA ILE A 183 -27.52 -13.81 -7.46
C ILE A 183 -26.03 -13.77 -7.08
N ASN A 184 -25.26 -14.78 -7.48
CA ASN A 184 -23.84 -14.84 -7.15
C ASN A 184 -23.07 -13.63 -7.75
N LEU A 185 -23.36 -13.25 -8.99
CA LEU A 185 -22.75 -12.07 -9.63
C LEU A 185 -23.11 -10.78 -8.90
N PHE A 186 -24.32 -10.68 -8.36
CA PHE A 186 -24.73 -9.55 -7.54
C PHE A 186 -24.02 -9.52 -6.18
N GLU A 187 -23.84 -10.66 -5.51
CA GLU A 187 -23.03 -10.77 -4.29
C GLU A 187 -21.55 -10.37 -4.54
N ILE A 188 -20.98 -10.82 -5.66
CA ILE A 188 -19.62 -10.44 -6.09
C ILE A 188 -19.56 -8.92 -6.35
N GLU A 189 -20.58 -8.34 -6.97
CA GLU A 189 -20.65 -6.88 -7.20
C GLU A 189 -20.65 -6.09 -5.89
N ASN A 190 -21.42 -6.55 -4.89
CA ASN A 190 -21.49 -5.91 -3.58
C ASN A 190 -20.18 -6.00 -2.81
N THR A 191 -19.56 -7.18 -2.81
CA THR A 191 -18.26 -7.38 -2.16
C THR A 191 -17.16 -6.55 -2.84
N LEU A 192 -17.15 -6.45 -4.17
CA LEU A 192 -16.26 -5.53 -4.89
C LEU A 192 -16.48 -4.07 -4.50
N GLY A 193 -17.74 -3.63 -4.34
CA GLY A 193 -18.05 -2.28 -3.87
C GLY A 193 -17.54 -2.01 -2.45
N GLN A 194 -17.67 -2.98 -1.53
CA GLN A 194 -17.12 -2.86 -0.17
C GLN A 194 -15.59 -2.77 -0.17
N LEU A 195 -14.93 -3.56 -1.03
CA LEU A 195 -13.48 -3.54 -1.19
C LEU A 195 -12.96 -2.24 -1.81
N GLU A 196 -13.75 -1.62 -2.69
CA GLU A 196 -13.45 -0.30 -3.26
C GLU A 196 -13.50 0.79 -2.17
N ILE A 197 -14.54 0.79 -1.32
CA ILE A 197 -14.62 1.68 -0.15
C ILE A 197 -13.45 1.46 0.80
N LEU A 198 -13.08 0.20 1.05
CA LEU A 198 -11.93 -0.14 1.90
C LEU A 198 -10.60 0.35 1.31
N ALA A 199 -10.47 0.41 -0.02
CA ALA A 199 -9.31 0.95 -0.70
C ALA A 199 -9.19 2.48 -0.56
N GLU A 200 -10.32 3.17 -0.44
CA GLU A 200 -10.40 4.63 -0.30
C GLU A 200 -10.23 5.12 1.15
N ASP A 201 -10.38 4.26 2.16
CA ASP A 201 -10.26 4.64 3.56
C ASP A 201 -8.80 5.02 3.94
N PRO A 202 -8.55 6.27 4.37
CA PRO A 202 -7.21 6.72 4.72
C PRO A 202 -6.67 6.08 6.01
N VAL A 203 -7.50 5.51 6.89
CA VAL A 203 -7.09 5.01 8.22
C VAL A 203 -7.03 3.47 8.29
N VAL A 204 -7.30 2.79 7.18
CA VAL A 204 -7.37 1.32 7.13
C VAL A 204 -6.02 0.65 7.44
N SER A 205 -6.07 -0.41 8.24
CA SER A 205 -4.90 -1.19 8.67
C SER A 205 -4.34 -2.09 7.56
N SER A 206 -3.04 -2.42 7.64
CA SER A 206 -2.39 -3.31 6.68
C SER A 206 -2.97 -4.74 6.68
N GLU A 207 -3.47 -5.22 7.83
CA GLU A 207 -4.13 -6.52 7.95
C GLU A 207 -5.45 -6.57 7.16
N ASN A 208 -6.30 -5.54 7.31
CA ASN A 208 -7.58 -5.46 6.60
C ASN A 208 -7.37 -5.35 5.07
N LEU A 209 -6.33 -4.63 4.64
CA LEU A 209 -5.95 -4.56 3.21
C LEU A 209 -5.49 -5.93 2.69
N GLN A 210 -4.73 -6.69 3.49
CA GLN A 210 -4.29 -8.03 3.11
C GLN A 210 -5.48 -9.00 2.99
N GLU A 211 -6.43 -8.95 3.92
CA GLU A 211 -7.66 -9.73 3.84
C GLU A 211 -8.47 -9.35 2.59
N GLY A 212 -8.59 -8.06 2.30
CA GLY A 212 -9.27 -7.57 1.09
C GLY A 212 -8.62 -8.07 -0.21
N LEU A 213 -7.29 -8.14 -0.27
CA LEU A 213 -6.55 -8.74 -1.40
C LEU A 213 -6.78 -10.25 -1.52
N GLU A 214 -6.94 -10.97 -0.41
CA GLU A 214 -7.27 -12.39 -0.44
C GLU A 214 -8.71 -12.62 -0.93
N GLN A 215 -9.66 -11.81 -0.47
CA GLN A 215 -11.04 -11.83 -0.93
C GLN A 215 -11.11 -11.55 -2.45
N LEU A 216 -10.42 -10.52 -2.95
CA LEU A 216 -10.31 -10.25 -4.40
C LEU A 216 -9.82 -11.47 -5.19
N ARG A 217 -8.81 -12.18 -4.68
CA ARG A 217 -8.28 -13.37 -5.35
C ARG A 217 -9.33 -14.49 -5.44
N LYS A 218 -10.13 -14.68 -4.39
CA LYS A 218 -11.24 -15.65 -4.37
C LYS A 218 -12.31 -15.25 -5.40
N LEU A 219 -12.77 -14.00 -5.36
CA LEU A 219 -13.76 -13.44 -6.30
C LEU A 219 -13.30 -13.59 -7.75
N ARG A 220 -12.02 -13.33 -8.04
CA ARG A 220 -11.46 -13.52 -9.39
C ARG A 220 -11.57 -14.98 -9.84
N GLY A 221 -11.18 -15.92 -8.98
CA GLY A 221 -11.26 -17.34 -9.30
C GLY A 221 -12.70 -17.83 -9.50
N GLU A 222 -13.66 -17.24 -8.81
CA GLU A 222 -15.10 -17.53 -9.00
C GLU A 222 -15.61 -16.95 -10.33
N LEU A 223 -15.31 -15.68 -10.63
CA LEU A 223 -15.67 -15.05 -11.89
C LEU A 223 -15.05 -15.75 -13.10
N GLU A 224 -13.78 -16.18 -13.02
CA GLU A 224 -13.12 -16.95 -14.08
C GLU A 224 -13.82 -18.30 -14.34
N LYS A 225 -14.26 -19.00 -13.29
CA LYS A 225 -15.04 -20.24 -13.42
C LYS A 225 -16.41 -19.98 -14.07
N HIS A 226 -17.09 -18.91 -13.66
CA HIS A 226 -18.36 -18.52 -14.25
C HIS A 226 -18.21 -18.13 -15.72
N HIS A 227 -17.17 -17.38 -16.06
CA HIS A 227 -16.85 -17.03 -17.44
C HIS A 227 -16.59 -18.27 -18.29
N ALA A 228 -15.76 -19.21 -17.82
CA ALA A 228 -15.48 -20.45 -18.53
C ALA A 228 -16.74 -21.32 -18.71
N SER A 229 -17.60 -21.40 -17.69
CA SER A 229 -18.87 -22.13 -17.75
C SER A 229 -19.82 -21.51 -18.79
N LEU A 230 -19.98 -20.19 -18.79
CA LEU A 230 -20.81 -19.48 -19.78
C LEU A 230 -20.29 -19.68 -21.20
N ASN A 231 -18.99 -19.56 -21.43
CA ASN A 231 -18.37 -19.80 -22.74
C ASN A 231 -18.67 -21.22 -23.24
N SER A 232 -18.50 -22.23 -22.38
CA SER A 232 -18.79 -23.62 -22.76
C SER A 232 -20.25 -23.87 -23.13
N LYS A 233 -21.19 -23.19 -22.46
CA LYS A 233 -22.63 -23.27 -22.76
C LYS A 233 -22.98 -22.55 -24.05
N GLN A 234 -22.30 -21.45 -24.33
CA GLN A 234 -22.48 -20.70 -25.56
C GLN A 234 -21.97 -21.48 -26.77
N ASP A 235 -20.77 -22.05 -26.68
CA ASP A 235 -20.22 -22.93 -27.73
C ASP A 235 -21.17 -24.10 -28.02
N TRP A 236 -21.73 -24.71 -26.97
CA TRP A 236 -22.73 -25.76 -27.11
C TRP A 236 -24.00 -25.26 -27.81
N ALA A 237 -24.54 -24.10 -27.42
CA ALA A 237 -25.74 -23.52 -28.02
C ALA A 237 -25.53 -23.20 -29.51
N GLU A 238 -24.37 -22.66 -29.88
CA GLU A 238 -23.99 -22.39 -31.27
C GLU A 238 -23.89 -23.68 -32.10
N GLN A 239 -23.28 -24.74 -31.54
CA GLN A 239 -23.23 -26.06 -32.18
C GLN A 239 -24.63 -26.64 -32.40
N GLN A 240 -25.52 -26.56 -31.40
CA GLN A 240 -26.90 -27.04 -31.55
C GLN A 240 -27.67 -26.24 -32.61
N GLN A 241 -27.52 -24.91 -32.64
CA GLN A 241 -28.14 -24.10 -33.69
C GLN A 241 -27.69 -24.52 -35.09
N GLN A 242 -26.40 -24.84 -35.26
CA GLN A 242 -25.88 -25.28 -36.56
C GLN A 242 -26.46 -26.62 -36.98
N ILE A 243 -26.52 -27.60 -36.06
CA ILE A 243 -27.13 -28.91 -36.30
C ILE A 243 -28.60 -28.75 -36.71
N VAL A 244 -29.38 -27.95 -35.97
CA VAL A 244 -30.81 -27.72 -36.26
C VAL A 244 -30.98 -27.02 -37.63
N ARG A 245 -30.12 -26.06 -37.97
CA ARG A 245 -30.12 -25.39 -39.29
C ARG A 245 -29.80 -26.34 -40.44
N GLU A 246 -28.90 -27.30 -40.25
CA GLU A 246 -28.59 -28.33 -41.25
C GLU A 246 -29.77 -29.28 -41.45
N HIS A 247 -30.39 -29.77 -40.37
CA HIS A 247 -31.58 -30.62 -40.43
C HIS A 247 -32.79 -29.94 -41.06
N ARG A 248 -32.87 -28.60 -40.97
CA ARG A 248 -33.90 -27.79 -41.64
C ARG A 248 -33.84 -27.88 -43.17
N GLN A 249 -32.66 -28.11 -43.76
CA GLN A 249 -32.44 -28.13 -45.22
C GLN A 249 -33.04 -29.41 -45.86
N GLY A 250 -34.36 -29.50 -45.93
CA GLY A 250 -35.07 -30.63 -46.54
C GLY A 250 -36.47 -30.88 -46.00
N LEU A 251 -36.85 -30.21 -44.92
CA LEU A 251 -38.14 -30.38 -44.27
C LEU A 251 -39.19 -29.36 -44.74
N THR A 252 -40.44 -29.81 -44.90
CA THR A 252 -41.59 -28.96 -45.29
C THR A 252 -42.75 -29.11 -44.31
N GLY A 253 -43.65 -28.13 -44.29
CA GLY A 253 -44.87 -28.17 -43.46
C GLY A 253 -44.60 -28.02 -41.95
N SER A 254 -45.26 -28.86 -41.14
CA SER A 254 -45.25 -28.77 -39.66
C SER A 254 -43.86 -28.94 -39.05
N ASN A 255 -43.03 -29.84 -39.58
CA ASN A 255 -41.70 -30.11 -39.03
C ASN A 255 -40.76 -28.92 -39.18
N ARG A 256 -40.92 -28.12 -40.25
CA ARG A 256 -40.14 -26.90 -40.45
C ARG A 256 -40.50 -25.82 -39.42
N ARG A 257 -41.79 -25.65 -39.12
CA ARG A 257 -42.24 -24.69 -38.09
C ARG A 257 -41.69 -25.03 -36.70
N GLN A 258 -41.63 -26.31 -36.37
CA GLN A 258 -41.09 -26.77 -35.08
C GLN A 258 -39.59 -26.51 -34.95
N LEU A 259 -38.81 -26.74 -36.02
CA LEU A 259 -37.38 -26.39 -36.00
C LEU A 259 -37.16 -24.87 -35.99
N ASP A 260 -38.06 -24.09 -36.59
CA ASP A 260 -38.03 -22.63 -36.52
C ASP A 260 -38.27 -22.16 -35.06
N GLU A 261 -39.23 -22.75 -34.34
CA GLU A 261 -39.46 -22.50 -32.91
C GLU A 261 -38.24 -22.88 -32.04
N GLU A 262 -37.59 -24.03 -32.33
CA GLU A 262 -36.40 -24.47 -31.61
C GLU A 262 -35.18 -23.56 -31.86
N ILE A 263 -34.99 -23.08 -33.09
CA ILE A 263 -33.97 -22.08 -33.43
C ILE A 263 -34.23 -20.77 -32.67
N GLU A 264 -35.49 -20.34 -32.58
CA GLU A 264 -35.85 -19.12 -31.85
C GLU A 264 -35.52 -19.24 -30.36
N LEU A 265 -35.87 -20.37 -29.72
CA LEU A 265 -35.53 -20.64 -28.32
C LEU A 265 -34.02 -20.65 -28.08
N LEU A 266 -33.25 -21.33 -28.94
CA LEU A 266 -31.79 -21.34 -28.85
C LEU A 266 -31.17 -19.96 -29.08
N THR A 267 -31.81 -19.12 -29.89
CA THR A 267 -31.35 -17.74 -30.15
C THR A 267 -31.58 -16.86 -28.92
N GLN A 268 -32.75 -16.96 -28.28
CA GLN A 268 -33.05 -16.26 -27.03
C GLN A 268 -32.08 -16.68 -25.92
N PHE A 269 -31.85 -18.00 -25.77
CA PHE A 269 -30.91 -18.53 -24.79
C PHE A 269 -29.46 -18.04 -25.03
N SER A 270 -29.01 -18.01 -26.29
CA SER A 270 -27.69 -17.45 -26.64
C SER A 270 -27.57 -15.96 -26.30
N ALA A 271 -28.61 -15.15 -26.54
CA ALA A 271 -28.62 -13.73 -26.19
C ALA A 271 -28.54 -13.52 -24.66
N GLU A 272 -29.24 -14.34 -23.89
CA GLU A 272 -29.20 -14.35 -22.43
C GLU A 272 -27.82 -14.75 -21.88
N LEU A 273 -27.15 -15.72 -22.49
CA LEU A 273 -25.78 -16.11 -22.13
C LEU A 273 -24.79 -14.97 -22.42
N ASN A 274 -24.86 -14.37 -23.61
CA ASN A 274 -24.03 -13.23 -24.00
C ASN A 274 -24.15 -12.06 -23.00
N THR A 275 -25.38 -11.68 -22.64
CA THR A 275 -25.62 -10.59 -21.69
C THR A 275 -24.95 -10.85 -20.34
N ARG A 276 -24.99 -12.09 -19.86
CA ARG A 276 -24.32 -12.48 -18.60
C ARG A 276 -22.81 -12.55 -18.75
N GLN A 277 -22.31 -13.02 -19.89
CA GLN A 277 -20.89 -13.05 -20.20
C GLN A 277 -20.30 -11.64 -20.22
N GLU A 278 -20.99 -10.68 -20.84
CA GLU A 278 -20.63 -9.25 -20.79
C GLU A 278 -20.56 -8.74 -19.36
N ARG A 279 -21.57 -9.06 -18.52
CA ARG A 279 -21.58 -8.67 -17.11
C ARG A 279 -20.39 -9.26 -16.33
N VAL A 280 -20.09 -10.55 -16.51
CA VAL A 280 -18.91 -11.19 -15.89
C VAL A 280 -17.62 -10.54 -16.35
N SER A 281 -17.49 -10.22 -17.64
CA SER A 281 -16.30 -9.56 -18.19
C SER A 281 -16.11 -8.16 -17.62
N ALA A 282 -17.19 -7.40 -17.45
CA ALA A 282 -17.15 -6.07 -16.84
C ALA A 282 -16.73 -6.14 -15.36
N GLN A 283 -17.24 -7.13 -14.61
CA GLN A 283 -16.84 -7.35 -13.22
C GLN A 283 -15.37 -7.78 -13.09
N LEU A 284 -14.87 -8.62 -13.99
CA LEU A 284 -13.44 -8.97 -14.06
C LEU A 284 -12.56 -7.75 -14.31
N ALA A 285 -12.97 -6.86 -15.23
CA ALA A 285 -12.26 -5.61 -15.50
C ALA A 285 -12.28 -4.68 -14.27
N ARG A 286 -13.42 -4.52 -13.60
CA ARG A 286 -13.54 -3.73 -12.36
C ARG A 286 -12.68 -4.31 -11.23
N LEU A 287 -12.68 -5.63 -11.07
CA LEU A 287 -11.85 -6.33 -10.09
C LEU A 287 -10.36 -6.00 -10.27
N GLN A 288 -9.87 -5.96 -11.52
CA GLN A 288 -8.49 -5.58 -11.82
C GLN A 288 -8.16 -4.16 -11.36
N ILE A 289 -9.09 -3.22 -11.52
CA ILE A 289 -8.92 -1.82 -11.09
C ILE A 289 -8.83 -1.76 -9.55
N VAL A 290 -9.79 -2.37 -8.86
CA VAL A 290 -9.82 -2.41 -7.38
C VAL A 290 -8.58 -3.10 -6.82
N GLN A 291 -8.11 -4.16 -7.48
CA GLN A 291 -6.86 -4.84 -7.11
C GLN A 291 -5.67 -3.89 -7.17
N ASN A 292 -5.52 -3.13 -8.25
CA ASN A 292 -4.40 -2.19 -8.40
C ASN A 292 -4.43 -1.12 -7.29
N HIS A 293 -5.60 -0.54 -7.02
CA HIS A 293 -5.76 0.44 -5.95
C HIS A 293 -5.46 -0.13 -4.56
N LEU A 294 -5.97 -1.33 -4.24
CA LEU A 294 -5.70 -1.97 -2.93
C LEU A 294 -4.22 -2.31 -2.75
N VAL A 295 -3.54 -2.76 -3.82
CA VAL A 295 -2.09 -3.04 -3.76
C VAL A 295 -1.32 -1.75 -3.55
N GLU A 296 -1.68 -0.67 -4.25
CA GLU A 296 -1.04 0.64 -4.08
C GLU A 296 -1.25 1.17 -2.65
N ARG A 297 -2.49 1.12 -2.14
CA ARG A 297 -2.81 1.53 -0.77
C ARG A 297 -2.06 0.70 0.26
N TYR A 298 -2.00 -0.62 0.09
CA TYR A 298 -1.23 -1.50 0.95
C TYR A 298 0.25 -1.12 1.02
N GLN A 299 0.87 -0.82 -0.14
CA GLN A 299 2.26 -0.38 -0.21
C GLN A 299 2.46 0.98 0.47
N GLN A 300 1.54 1.93 0.26
CA GLN A 300 1.58 3.23 0.91
C GLN A 300 1.47 3.09 2.43
N THR A 301 0.47 2.39 2.95
CA THR A 301 0.27 2.18 4.40
C THR A 301 1.45 1.45 5.04
N GLN A 302 2.05 0.47 4.35
CA GLN A 302 3.28 -0.18 4.81
C GLN A 302 4.46 0.80 4.88
N SER A 303 4.64 1.62 3.83
CA SER A 303 5.70 2.63 3.82
C SER A 303 5.50 3.68 4.90
N GLU A 304 4.27 4.13 5.11
CA GLU A 304 3.90 5.06 6.18
C GLU A 304 4.19 4.43 7.53
N ALA A 305 3.71 3.21 7.81
CA ALA A 305 3.98 2.49 9.06
C ALA A 305 5.48 2.30 9.36
N LEU A 306 6.31 2.15 8.33
CA LEU A 306 7.78 2.08 8.48
C LEU A 306 8.42 3.47 8.72
N LEU A 307 7.77 4.55 8.28
CA LEU A 307 8.24 5.93 8.39
C LEU A 307 7.66 6.66 9.62
N THR A 308 6.51 6.23 10.14
CA THR A 308 5.97 6.73 11.41
C THR A 308 6.85 6.24 12.53
N ARG A 309 7.54 7.19 13.14
CA ARG A 309 8.36 6.99 14.33
C ARG A 309 7.45 6.66 15.51
N GLU A 310 7.08 5.39 15.67
CA GLU A 310 6.44 4.92 16.90
C GLU A 310 7.34 5.30 18.09
N GLN A 311 6.73 5.86 19.14
CA GLN A 311 7.45 6.17 20.36
C GLN A 311 8.00 4.87 20.93
N LEU A 312 9.34 4.78 21.04
CA LEU A 312 10.03 3.64 21.63
C LEU A 312 9.36 3.28 22.97
N PRO A 313 8.95 2.01 23.18
CA PRO A 313 8.20 1.63 24.36
C PRO A 313 8.96 2.00 25.64
N GLY A 314 8.33 2.82 26.49
CA GLY A 314 8.94 3.31 27.73
C GLY A 314 9.02 2.28 28.87
N THR A 315 8.60 1.03 28.65
CA THR A 315 8.54 0.00 29.70
C THR A 315 9.17 -1.33 29.27
N ALA A 316 9.85 -2.00 30.20
CA ALA A 316 10.51 -3.29 29.94
C ALA A 316 9.53 -4.41 29.56
N ALA A 317 8.26 -4.30 29.97
CA ALA A 317 7.20 -5.22 29.57
C ALA A 317 6.79 -5.01 28.10
N ALA A 318 6.69 -3.76 27.64
CA ALA A 318 6.41 -3.44 26.25
C ALA A 318 7.59 -3.80 25.32
N TRP A 319 8.84 -3.69 25.78
CA TRP A 319 10.00 -4.25 25.05
C TRP A 319 9.94 -5.76 24.92
N ARG A 320 9.50 -6.48 25.96
CA ARG A 320 9.26 -7.93 25.86
C ARG A 320 8.14 -8.24 24.90
N GLN A 321 7.04 -7.49 24.93
CA GLN A 321 5.93 -7.66 23.98
C GLN A 321 6.37 -7.40 22.54
N LEU A 322 7.10 -6.31 22.28
CA LEU A 322 7.63 -5.97 20.95
C LEU A 322 8.67 -6.99 20.46
N LEU A 323 9.50 -7.55 21.36
CA LEU A 323 10.36 -8.69 21.05
C LEU A 323 9.54 -9.97 20.79
N THR A 324 8.41 -10.16 21.47
CA THR A 324 7.52 -11.31 21.26
C THR A 324 6.79 -11.19 19.92
N ASP A 325 6.40 -9.97 19.54
CA ASP A 325 5.78 -9.63 18.26
C ASP A 325 6.80 -9.64 17.10
N LEU A 326 8.06 -9.27 17.34
CA LEU A 326 9.19 -9.50 16.43
C LEU A 326 9.54 -10.98 16.28
N THR A 327 9.32 -11.80 17.31
CA THR A 327 9.48 -13.26 17.22
C THR A 327 8.28 -13.97 16.59
N SER A 328 7.13 -13.30 16.45
CA SER A 328 5.96 -13.79 15.69
C SER A 328 5.88 -13.21 14.25
N ALA A 329 6.57 -12.11 13.97
CA ALA A 329 6.85 -11.58 12.64
C ALA A 329 7.55 -12.52 11.62
N PRO A 330 8.25 -13.63 11.98
CA PRO A 330 8.84 -14.49 10.97
C PRO A 330 7.80 -15.27 10.17
N ARG A 331 6.50 -15.31 10.54
CA ARG A 331 5.49 -16.06 9.76
C ARG A 331 5.10 -15.39 8.43
N VAL A 332 5.11 -14.06 8.37
CA VAL A 332 4.77 -13.30 7.14
C VAL A 332 5.98 -13.19 6.21
N LEU A 333 7.19 -13.06 6.77
CA LEU A 333 8.44 -13.19 5.99
C LEU A 333 8.60 -14.62 5.44
N PHE A 334 8.26 -15.67 6.20
CA PHE A 334 8.34 -17.05 5.71
C PHE A 334 7.41 -17.33 4.52
N TYR A 335 6.21 -16.71 4.47
CA TYR A 335 5.24 -16.95 3.40
C TYR A 335 5.67 -16.30 2.08
N GLN A 336 6.26 -15.08 2.14
CA GLN A 336 6.83 -14.43 0.96
C GLN A 336 8.18 -15.04 0.54
N THR A 337 8.97 -15.60 1.48
CA THR A 337 10.15 -16.40 1.11
C THR A 337 9.76 -17.76 0.52
N LYS A 338 8.61 -18.36 0.89
CA LYS A 338 8.21 -19.66 0.32
C LYS A 338 7.78 -19.52 -1.15
N LEU A 339 7.01 -18.49 -1.50
CA LEU A 339 6.61 -18.23 -2.89
C LEU A 339 7.77 -17.73 -3.78
N SER A 340 8.71 -16.97 -3.20
CA SER A 340 9.91 -16.52 -3.93
C SER A 340 11.03 -17.57 -3.97
N LEU A 341 11.13 -18.47 -2.98
CA LEU A 341 11.97 -19.67 -3.10
C LEU A 341 11.39 -20.65 -4.11
N GLU A 342 10.07 -20.75 -4.25
CA GLU A 342 9.46 -21.68 -5.22
C GLU A 342 9.66 -21.19 -6.66
N SER A 343 9.55 -19.87 -6.91
CA SER A 343 9.90 -19.27 -8.20
C SER A 343 11.41 -19.18 -8.44
N ALA A 344 12.24 -18.95 -7.42
CA ALA A 344 13.70 -18.99 -7.55
C ALA A 344 14.22 -20.43 -7.71
N TYR A 345 13.64 -21.42 -7.04
CA TYR A 345 13.95 -22.84 -7.23
C TYR A 345 13.51 -23.33 -8.60
N GLN A 346 12.34 -22.90 -9.09
CA GLN A 346 11.92 -23.20 -10.47
C GLN A 346 12.80 -22.50 -11.51
N ALA A 347 13.25 -21.25 -11.27
CA ALA A 347 14.18 -20.55 -12.16
C ALA A 347 15.60 -21.17 -12.14
N ILE A 348 16.10 -21.61 -10.98
CA ILE A 348 17.39 -22.30 -10.83
C ILE A 348 17.32 -23.74 -11.35
N ALA A 349 16.19 -24.43 -11.20
CA ALA A 349 15.96 -25.78 -11.71
C ALA A 349 15.69 -25.80 -13.23
N ALA A 350 15.17 -24.71 -13.80
CA ALA A 350 15.00 -24.54 -15.24
C ALA A 350 16.26 -24.00 -15.95
N ASP A 351 17.26 -23.47 -15.23
CA ASP A 351 18.50 -23.00 -15.84
C ASP A 351 19.44 -24.18 -16.18
N THR A 352 19.32 -24.68 -17.41
CA THR A 352 20.17 -25.74 -17.98
C THR A 352 21.60 -25.29 -18.33
N ASN A 353 22.01 -24.06 -18.02
CA ASN A 353 23.32 -23.54 -18.43
C ASN A 353 24.48 -24.04 -17.54
N LEU A 354 25.10 -25.15 -17.95
CA LEU A 354 26.26 -25.79 -17.30
C LEU A 354 27.41 -24.83 -16.96
N TRP A 355 27.65 -23.77 -17.75
CA TRP A 355 28.73 -22.82 -17.51
C TRP A 355 28.50 -21.94 -16.26
N ARG A 356 27.26 -21.66 -15.89
CA ARG A 356 26.92 -20.89 -14.67
C ARG A 356 27.14 -21.74 -13.42
N TRP A 357 26.76 -23.01 -13.48
CA TRP A 357 27.05 -23.99 -12.44
C TRP A 357 28.55 -24.23 -12.27
N ALA A 358 29.30 -24.36 -13.37
CA ALA A 358 30.75 -24.46 -13.34
C ALA A 358 31.40 -23.18 -12.77
N GLY A 359 30.89 -22.00 -13.13
CA GLY A 359 31.32 -20.71 -12.59
C GLY A 359 31.09 -20.61 -11.07
N PHE A 360 29.94 -21.05 -10.57
CA PHE A 360 29.66 -21.10 -9.13
C PHE A 360 30.54 -22.11 -8.38
N LEU A 361 30.76 -23.30 -8.97
CA LEU A 361 31.63 -24.33 -8.41
C LEU A 361 33.12 -23.93 -8.36
N VAL A 362 33.56 -22.99 -9.20
CA VAL A 362 34.93 -22.45 -9.17
C VAL A 362 35.02 -21.19 -8.29
N LEU A 363 34.10 -20.24 -8.46
CA LEU A 363 34.12 -18.95 -7.76
C LEU A 363 33.72 -19.08 -6.29
N GLY A 364 32.74 -19.93 -5.95
CA GLY A 364 32.27 -20.15 -4.59
C GLY A 364 33.40 -20.59 -3.64
N PRO A 365 34.05 -21.75 -3.88
CA PRO A 365 35.15 -22.20 -3.04
C PRO A 365 36.38 -21.27 -3.13
N GLY A 366 36.63 -20.63 -4.27
CA GLY A 366 37.69 -19.61 -4.40
C GLY A 366 37.48 -18.42 -3.46
N LEU A 367 36.24 -17.95 -3.33
CA LEU A 367 35.88 -16.84 -2.45
C LEU A 367 35.94 -17.25 -0.97
N ILE A 368 35.48 -18.46 -0.64
CA ILE A 368 35.62 -19.03 0.71
C ILE A 368 37.10 -19.15 1.10
N MET A 369 37.96 -19.58 0.17
CA MET A 369 39.40 -19.68 0.40
C MET A 369 40.05 -18.30 0.60
N LEU A 370 39.68 -17.31 -0.23
CA LEU A 370 40.16 -15.92 -0.09
C LEU A 370 39.75 -15.33 1.25
N LEU A 371 38.49 -15.50 1.65
CA LEU A 371 38.01 -15.08 2.96
C LEU A 371 38.76 -15.82 4.09
N ALA A 372 39.09 -17.10 3.94
CA ALA A 372 39.80 -17.86 4.96
C ALA A 372 41.26 -17.37 5.13
N ILE A 373 41.89 -16.96 4.02
CA ILE A 373 43.19 -16.28 4.02
C ILE A 373 43.06 -14.93 4.72
N LEU A 374 42.01 -14.16 4.42
CA LEU A 374 41.72 -12.87 5.06
C LEU A 374 41.54 -13.03 6.58
N ARG A 375 40.83 -14.07 7.03
CA ARG A 375 40.64 -14.41 8.45
C ARG A 375 41.97 -14.70 9.14
N ARG A 376 42.85 -15.47 8.50
CA ARG A 376 44.19 -15.76 9.03
C ARG A 376 45.06 -14.49 9.09
N GLY A 377 45.00 -13.64 8.06
CA GLY A 377 45.70 -12.36 8.04
C GLY A 377 45.21 -11.39 9.13
N LEU A 378 43.90 -11.29 9.33
CA LEU A 378 43.28 -10.50 10.41
C LEU A 378 43.68 -11.02 11.80
N GLY A 379 43.74 -12.34 12.00
CA GLY A 379 44.21 -12.93 13.26
C GLY A 379 45.68 -12.61 13.54
N GLN A 380 46.54 -12.67 12.53
CA GLN A 380 47.95 -12.26 12.68
C GLN A 380 48.10 -10.75 12.91
N ALA A 381 47.27 -9.93 12.29
CA ALA A 381 47.26 -8.48 12.50
C ALA A 381 46.80 -8.11 13.92
N LEU A 382 45.78 -8.80 14.45
CA LEU A 382 45.32 -8.65 15.83
C LEU A 382 46.40 -9.01 16.85
N ILE A 383 47.13 -10.12 16.64
CA ILE A 383 48.26 -10.51 17.50
C ILE A 383 49.40 -9.49 17.43
N ARG A 384 49.68 -8.92 16.25
CA ARG A 384 50.69 -7.84 16.08
C ARG A 384 50.27 -6.53 16.74
N LEU A 385 48.98 -6.22 16.71
CA LEU A 385 48.39 -5.05 17.40
C LEU A 385 48.41 -5.23 18.93
N GLU A 386 48.30 -6.46 19.43
CA GLU A 386 48.39 -6.79 20.85
C GLU A 386 49.84 -6.74 21.39
N ALA A 387 50.83 -7.05 20.55
CA ALA A 387 52.25 -7.00 20.90
C ALA A 387 52.83 -5.58 21.00
N GLN A 388 52.13 -4.55 20.52
CA GLN A 388 52.57 -3.15 20.56
C GLN A 388 51.66 -2.33 21.50
N ALA A 389 52.00 -2.36 22.79
CA ALA A 389 51.23 -1.79 23.90
C ALA A 389 51.29 -0.25 24.02
N GLU A 390 50.95 0.49 22.97
CA GLU A 390 50.67 1.94 23.07
C GLU A 390 49.19 2.24 22.77
N ALA A 391 48.50 2.77 23.79
CA ALA A 391 47.07 3.01 23.84
C ALA A 391 46.65 4.22 22.99
N SER A 392 46.39 4.00 21.70
CA SER A 392 45.72 4.98 20.83
C SER A 392 44.25 4.56 20.60
N TYR A 393 43.32 5.49 20.80
CA TYR A 393 41.87 5.28 20.57
C TYR A 393 41.56 4.78 19.15
N ALA A 394 42.29 5.26 18.14
CA ALA A 394 42.16 4.78 16.76
C ALA A 394 42.52 3.29 16.62
N ARG A 395 43.53 2.81 17.37
CA ARG A 395 43.88 1.37 17.38
C ARG A 395 42.86 0.53 18.15
N GLN A 396 42.23 1.08 19.19
CA GLN A 396 41.13 0.39 19.89
C GLN A 396 39.88 0.23 19.00
N LEU A 397 39.55 1.24 18.19
CA LEU A 397 38.48 1.13 17.19
C LEU A 397 38.83 0.12 16.08
N ILE A 398 40.07 0.12 15.59
CA ILE A 398 40.54 -0.86 14.60
C ILE A 398 40.54 -2.27 15.19
N ARG A 399 40.92 -2.43 16.46
CA ARG A 399 40.88 -3.70 17.18
C ARG A 399 39.43 -4.18 17.36
N GLY A 400 38.54 -3.34 17.88
CA GLY A 400 37.14 -3.69 18.10
C GLY A 400 36.43 -4.08 16.80
N SER A 401 36.66 -3.33 15.71
CA SER A 401 36.11 -3.69 14.39
C SER A 401 36.69 -4.99 13.83
N ALA A 402 37.99 -5.25 14.01
CA ALA A 402 38.63 -6.50 13.57
C ALA A 402 38.19 -7.72 14.40
N GLU A 403 37.98 -7.57 15.71
CA GLU A 403 37.44 -8.62 16.59
C GLU A 403 35.97 -8.94 16.25
N LEU A 404 35.15 -7.92 15.98
CA LEU A 404 33.77 -8.10 15.54
C LEU A 404 33.69 -8.81 14.19
N LEU A 405 34.57 -8.46 13.25
CA LEU A 405 34.66 -9.12 11.95
C LEU A 405 35.11 -10.59 12.07
N GLN A 406 35.99 -10.91 13.01
CA GLN A 406 36.41 -12.29 13.29
C GLN A 406 35.28 -13.13 13.89
N LYS A 407 34.54 -12.58 14.87
CA LYS A 407 33.40 -13.28 15.50
C LYS A 407 32.28 -13.54 14.49
N ASN A 408 32.05 -12.59 13.58
CA ASN A 408 30.98 -12.68 12.57
C ASN A 408 31.40 -13.28 11.23
N TYR A 409 32.65 -13.75 11.10
CA TYR A 409 33.20 -14.22 9.83
C TYR A 409 32.33 -15.28 9.13
N ALA A 410 31.80 -16.24 9.89
CA ALA A 410 30.96 -17.30 9.33
C ALA A 410 29.68 -16.72 8.71
N ALA A 411 29.01 -15.78 9.40
CA ALA A 411 27.80 -15.14 8.89
C ALA A 411 28.09 -14.27 7.67
N VAL A 412 29.17 -13.49 7.71
CA VAL A 412 29.62 -12.65 6.57
C VAL A 412 29.96 -13.51 5.36
N SER A 413 30.65 -14.64 5.55
CA SER A 413 31.02 -15.56 4.46
C SER A 413 29.80 -16.20 3.80
N VAL A 414 28.78 -16.57 4.58
CA VAL A 414 27.53 -17.16 4.08
C VAL A 414 26.78 -16.14 3.23
N VAL A 415 26.65 -14.89 3.69
CA VAL A 415 25.94 -13.87 2.93
C VAL A 415 26.69 -13.46 1.67
N ILE A 416 28.02 -13.32 1.71
CA ILE A 416 28.79 -13.02 0.50
C ILE A 416 28.63 -14.13 -0.53
N THR A 417 28.64 -15.40 -0.10
CA THR A 417 28.42 -16.54 -1.00
C THR A 417 27.00 -16.56 -1.56
N LEU A 418 26.02 -16.18 -0.74
CA LEU A 418 24.61 -16.11 -1.13
C LEU A 418 24.33 -14.95 -2.09
N LEU A 419 24.94 -13.78 -1.89
CA LEU A 419 24.90 -12.65 -2.82
C LEU A 419 25.59 -13.00 -4.16
N LEU A 420 26.71 -13.72 -4.11
CA LEU A 420 27.38 -14.22 -5.31
C LEU A 420 26.47 -15.20 -6.09
N ALA A 421 25.77 -16.10 -5.39
CA ALA A 421 24.80 -16.99 -6.01
C ALA A 421 23.67 -16.21 -6.68
N VAL A 422 23.06 -15.25 -5.97
CA VAL A 422 22.00 -14.39 -6.53
C VAL A 422 22.47 -13.64 -7.78
N TRP A 423 23.72 -13.18 -7.78
CA TRP A 423 24.32 -12.47 -8.91
C TRP A 423 24.61 -13.38 -10.12
N ILE A 424 25.18 -14.57 -9.89
CA ILE A 424 25.51 -15.54 -10.96
C ILE A 424 24.25 -16.10 -11.62
N PHE A 425 23.19 -16.35 -10.84
CA PHE A 425 21.94 -16.95 -11.31
C PHE A 425 20.91 -15.92 -11.82
N GLN A 426 21.26 -14.61 -11.86
CA GLN A 426 20.39 -13.54 -12.38
C GLN A 426 18.93 -13.67 -11.92
N VAL A 427 18.73 -13.83 -10.61
CA VAL A 427 17.39 -14.02 -10.03
C VAL A 427 16.48 -12.86 -10.47
N PRO A 428 15.31 -13.12 -11.10
CA PRO A 428 14.42 -12.07 -11.57
C PRO A 428 13.96 -11.15 -10.43
N GLN A 429 13.79 -9.86 -10.70
CA GLN A 429 13.10 -8.98 -9.76
C GLN A 429 11.62 -9.37 -9.68
N PRO A 430 11.02 -9.46 -8.48
CA PRO A 430 11.46 -8.89 -7.19
C PRO A 430 12.32 -9.79 -6.28
N GLY A 431 12.61 -11.03 -6.67
CA GLY A 431 13.30 -12.02 -5.82
C GLY A 431 14.71 -11.63 -5.37
N GLN A 432 15.48 -10.96 -6.25
CA GLN A 432 16.81 -10.45 -5.93
C GLN A 432 16.79 -9.46 -4.74
N GLY A 433 15.89 -8.48 -4.77
CA GLY A 433 15.80 -7.43 -3.75
C GLY A 433 15.40 -7.97 -2.38
N ILE A 434 14.52 -8.98 -2.35
CA ILE A 434 14.09 -9.62 -1.11
C ILE A 434 15.23 -10.42 -0.49
N ILE A 435 15.91 -11.26 -1.29
CA ILE A 435 17.02 -12.09 -0.81
C ILE A 435 18.20 -11.24 -0.31
N THR A 436 18.54 -10.16 -1.03
CA THR A 436 19.62 -9.26 -0.60
C THR A 436 19.26 -8.52 0.68
N THR A 437 18.02 -8.07 0.82
CA THR A 437 17.56 -7.33 2.00
C THR A 437 17.55 -8.25 3.22
N VAL A 438 17.02 -9.46 3.11
CA VAL A 438 17.01 -10.45 4.22
C VAL A 438 18.43 -10.84 4.63
N ALA A 439 19.33 -11.05 3.67
CA ALA A 439 20.72 -11.41 3.96
C ALA A 439 21.48 -10.28 4.68
N LEU A 440 21.27 -9.03 4.26
CA LEU A 440 21.85 -7.84 4.91
C LEU A 440 21.26 -7.60 6.30
N LEU A 441 19.95 -7.77 6.47
CA LEU A 441 19.25 -7.59 7.75
C LEU A 441 19.70 -8.64 8.78
N GLY A 442 19.91 -9.89 8.35
CA GLY A 442 20.47 -10.95 9.18
C GLY A 442 21.89 -10.66 9.68
N ILE A 443 22.76 -10.08 8.84
CA ILE A 443 24.09 -9.60 9.29
C ILE A 443 23.94 -8.40 10.23
N GLY A 444 23.08 -7.44 9.90
CA GLY A 444 22.89 -6.23 10.69
C GLY A 444 22.47 -6.54 12.13
N ILE A 445 21.51 -7.46 12.31
CA ILE A 445 21.07 -7.92 13.63
C ILE A 445 22.22 -8.60 14.37
N LYS A 446 22.94 -9.51 13.71
CA LYS A 446 24.03 -10.26 14.37
C LYS A 446 25.21 -9.36 14.75
N LEU A 447 25.59 -8.43 13.89
CA LEU A 447 26.59 -7.41 14.18
C LEU A 447 26.14 -6.52 15.34
N ALA A 448 24.87 -6.10 15.39
CA ALA A 448 24.36 -5.27 16.48
C ALA A 448 24.38 -6.00 17.83
N ILE A 449 24.04 -7.29 17.86
CA ILE A 449 24.12 -8.14 19.06
C ILE A 449 25.56 -8.30 19.53
N ASP A 450 26.48 -8.64 18.62
CA ASP A 450 27.89 -8.86 18.98
C ASP A 450 28.60 -7.55 19.38
N LEU A 451 28.16 -6.41 18.85
CA LEU A 451 28.65 -5.07 19.20
C LEU A 451 28.10 -4.63 20.55
N ALA A 452 26.85 -4.98 20.88
CA ALA A 452 26.28 -4.81 22.22
C ALA A 452 27.01 -5.67 23.26
N ASP A 453 27.31 -6.93 22.95
CA ASP A 453 28.10 -7.81 23.81
C ASP A 453 29.55 -7.30 24.01
N TRP A 454 30.18 -6.76 22.97
CA TRP A 454 31.52 -6.16 23.09
C TRP A 454 31.51 -4.91 23.98
N LEU A 455 30.52 -4.03 23.80
CA LEU A 455 30.35 -2.84 24.64
C LEU A 455 30.09 -3.21 26.12
N LEU A 456 29.29 -4.24 26.37
CA LEU A 456 28.97 -4.73 27.72
C LEU A 456 30.14 -5.40 28.44
N VAL A 457 31.10 -5.99 27.70
CA VAL A 457 32.30 -6.64 28.27
C VAL A 457 33.48 -5.67 28.40
N SER A 458 33.44 -4.52 27.71
CA SER A 458 34.48 -3.47 27.73
C SER A 458 34.27 -2.36 28.78
N LEU A 459 33.16 -2.43 29.52
CA LEU A 459 32.81 -1.63 30.71
C LEU A 459 33.07 -2.45 31.97
#